data_AF-A0A1D9LMZ5-F1
#
_entry.id   AF-A0A1D9LMZ5-F1
#
_cell.length_a   1.000
_cell.length_b   1.000
_cell.length_c   1.000
_cell.angle_alpha   90.00
_cell.angle_beta   90.00
_cell.angle_gamma   90.00
#
_symmetry.space_group_name_H-M   'P 1'
#
loop_
_entity.id
_entity.type
_entity.pdbx_description
1 polymer ?
#
loop_
_entity_poly.entity_id
_entity_poly.type
_entity_poly.pdbx_seq_one_letter_code
_entity_poly.pdbx_strand_id
1 'polypeptide(L)'
;MDRPILGRDLDTFKDYFGATVAQALAALGIQTHGRWSTIVKKNAERPVDGAIANLVRWYAAHPERFPFGQVDMPTLRLRLAINQDSFAQLFGRRKVAVSHWERKQVKPEPQVQIIAREVDDLLKSYEHQAESERDGSPRMIVQHLLYRLEELEQDDGATRKEDILAAIRETLRMEEKNIELKQEASTRGLDMLHEFMDIASLNASLIPAPAPRRKSVQPAPAAAGEA
;
A
#
# COMPACT_ATOMS: atom_id res chain seq x y z
N MET A 1 20.99 19.61 12.00
CA MET A 1 21.57 18.38 11.42
C MET A 1 22.36 18.75 10.16
N ASP A 2 23.53 19.39 10.32
CA ASP A 2 24.28 19.98 9.19
C ASP A 2 25.44 19.13 8.68
N ARG A 3 25.49 17.84 9.04
CA ARG A 3 26.53 16.98 8.48
C ARG A 3 26.29 16.78 6.98
N PRO A 4 27.34 16.85 6.15
CA PRO A 4 27.24 16.50 4.73
C PRO A 4 26.81 15.03 4.61
N ILE A 5 25.89 14.76 3.67
CA ILE A 5 25.53 13.40 3.29
C ILE A 5 26.68 12.88 2.42
N LEU A 6 27.26 11.76 2.81
CA LEU A 6 28.40 11.13 2.13
C LEU A 6 27.93 10.01 1.21
N GLY A 7 28.78 9.60 0.26
CA GLY A 7 28.48 8.50 -0.64
C GLY A 7 28.07 7.21 0.09
N ARG A 8 28.73 6.88 1.21
CA ARG A 8 28.39 5.71 2.05
C ARG A 8 26.99 5.78 2.67
N ASP A 9 26.49 6.98 2.94
CA ASP A 9 25.16 7.18 3.54
C ASP A 9 24.04 6.75 2.57
N LEU A 10 24.32 6.69 1.25
CA LEU A 10 23.35 6.21 0.27
C LEU A 10 23.09 4.70 0.35
N ASP A 11 24.10 3.89 0.71
CA ASP A 11 23.86 2.45 0.96
C ASP A 11 23.02 2.27 2.22
N THR A 12 23.26 3.06 3.27
CA THR A 12 22.41 3.07 4.47
C THR A 12 20.99 3.53 4.16
N PHE A 13 20.81 4.56 3.32
CA PHE A 13 19.51 5.02 2.85
C PHE A 13 18.75 3.92 2.10
N LYS A 14 19.40 3.27 1.14
CA LYS A 14 18.84 2.14 0.39
C LYS A 14 18.42 1.02 1.33
N ASP A 15 19.27 0.65 2.28
CA ASP A 15 19.00 -0.43 3.22
C ASP A 15 17.88 -0.10 4.21
N TYR A 16 17.80 1.16 4.65
CA TYR A 16 16.74 1.69 5.51
C TYR A 16 15.37 1.53 4.84
N PHE A 17 15.25 1.90 3.57
CA PHE A 17 14.02 1.70 2.79
C PHE A 17 13.85 0.28 2.24
N GLY A 18 14.82 -0.62 2.49
CA GLY A 18 14.86 -1.97 1.90
C GLY A 18 14.76 -1.95 0.37
N ALA A 19 15.27 -0.89 -0.25
CA ALA A 19 15.22 -0.67 -1.68
C ALA A 19 16.33 -1.44 -2.41
N THR A 20 16.09 -1.77 -3.66
CA THR A 20 17.15 -2.17 -4.59
C THR A 20 17.97 -0.95 -5.02
N VAL A 21 19.17 -1.17 -5.56
CA VAL A 21 19.99 -0.09 -6.13
C VAL A 21 19.24 0.67 -7.22
N ALA A 22 18.51 -0.03 -8.10
CA ALA A 22 17.71 0.58 -9.15
C ALA A 22 16.60 1.49 -8.60
N GLN A 23 15.90 1.05 -7.54
CA GLN A 23 14.86 1.84 -6.88
C GLN A 23 15.43 3.07 -6.17
N ALA A 24 16.56 2.93 -5.48
CA ALA A 24 17.24 4.06 -4.84
C ALA A 24 17.75 5.07 -5.87
N LEU A 25 18.30 4.60 -7.00
CA LEU A 25 18.70 5.46 -8.12
C LEU A 25 17.51 6.23 -8.70
N ALA A 26 16.40 5.55 -8.95
CA ALA A 26 15.18 6.17 -9.48
C ALA A 26 14.62 7.23 -8.50
N ALA A 27 14.53 6.89 -7.20
CA ALA A 27 14.04 7.81 -6.17
C ALA A 27 14.94 9.05 -6.00
N LEU A 28 16.25 8.91 -6.22
CA LEU A 28 17.22 10.00 -6.11
C LEU A 28 17.49 10.73 -7.43
N GLY A 29 16.78 10.37 -8.52
CA GLY A 29 16.95 11.00 -9.84
C GLY A 29 18.29 10.70 -10.52
N ILE A 30 18.96 9.60 -10.14
CA ILE A 30 20.29 9.24 -10.66
C ILE A 30 20.13 8.32 -11.89
N GLN A 31 20.39 8.88 -13.06
CA GLN A 31 20.05 8.26 -14.36
C GLN A 31 20.84 6.99 -14.75
N THR A 32 21.93 6.63 -14.05
CA THR A 32 22.83 5.54 -14.51
C THR A 32 23.25 4.59 -13.40
N HIS A 33 23.04 3.29 -13.61
CA HIS A 33 23.38 2.24 -12.63
C HIS A 33 24.87 2.20 -12.25
N GLY A 34 25.76 2.57 -13.18
CA GLY A 34 27.21 2.68 -12.92
C GLY A 34 27.60 3.82 -11.98
N ARG A 35 26.73 4.82 -11.78
CA ARG A 35 26.99 5.94 -10.85
C ARG A 35 26.87 5.51 -9.40
N TRP A 36 26.03 4.53 -9.05
CA TRP A 36 25.89 4.06 -7.66
C TRP A 36 27.23 3.56 -7.11
N SER A 37 27.85 2.59 -7.78
CA SER A 37 29.16 2.05 -7.36
C SER A 37 30.24 3.13 -7.27
N THR A 38 30.19 4.11 -8.17
CA THR A 38 31.13 5.23 -8.15
C THR A 38 30.92 6.15 -6.95
N ILE A 39 29.67 6.47 -6.60
CA ILE A 39 29.36 7.33 -5.47
C ILE A 39 29.61 6.59 -4.15
N VAL A 40 29.09 5.37 -4.03
CA VAL A 40 29.03 4.65 -2.76
C VAL A 40 30.30 3.86 -2.44
N LYS A 41 31.04 3.38 -3.46
CA LYS A 41 32.31 2.66 -3.25
C LYS A 41 33.53 3.54 -3.53
N LYS A 42 33.61 4.16 -4.70
CA LYS A 42 34.82 4.93 -5.09
C LYS A 42 34.91 6.29 -4.40
N ASN A 43 33.77 6.93 -4.15
CA ASN A 43 33.69 8.26 -3.54
C ASN A 43 32.93 8.22 -2.19
N ALA A 44 33.04 7.10 -1.46
CA ALA A 44 32.26 6.82 -0.25
C ALA A 44 32.35 7.94 0.81
N GLU A 45 33.55 8.53 0.96
CA GLU A 45 33.84 9.57 1.94
C GLU A 45 33.66 11.00 1.40
N ARG A 46 33.24 11.15 0.14
CA ARG A 46 32.97 12.47 -0.46
C ARG A 46 31.50 12.85 -0.26
N PRO A 47 31.21 14.14 -0.04
CA PRO A 47 29.84 14.64 -0.05
C PRO A 47 29.16 14.32 -1.38
N VAL A 48 27.90 13.89 -1.31
CA VAL A 48 27.05 13.76 -2.49
C VAL A 48 26.56 15.12 -2.95
N ASP A 49 26.04 15.18 -4.18
CA ASP A 49 25.43 16.40 -4.72
C ASP A 49 24.31 16.93 -3.80
N GLY A 50 24.18 18.26 -3.71
CA GLY A 50 23.21 18.91 -2.82
C GLY A 50 21.77 18.49 -3.08
N ALA A 51 21.38 18.25 -4.34
CA ALA A 51 20.04 17.78 -4.68
C ALA A 51 19.78 16.38 -4.13
N ILE A 52 20.77 15.47 -4.27
CA ILE A 52 20.69 14.11 -3.71
C ILE A 52 20.63 14.17 -2.19
N ALA A 53 21.48 14.98 -1.55
CA ALA A 53 21.49 15.14 -0.11
C ALA A 53 20.14 15.66 0.43
N ASN A 54 19.51 16.61 -0.28
CA ASN A 54 18.20 17.13 0.08
C ASN A 54 17.11 16.08 -0.07
N LEU A 55 17.11 15.28 -1.14
CA LEU A 55 16.15 14.18 -1.31
C LEU A 55 16.32 13.11 -0.22
N VAL A 56 17.55 12.72 0.10
CA VAL A 56 17.83 11.77 1.19
C VAL A 56 17.27 12.28 2.52
N ARG A 57 17.50 13.56 2.84
CA ARG A 57 16.96 14.18 4.07
C ARG A 57 15.44 14.29 4.03
N TRP A 58 14.85 14.64 2.90
CA TRP A 58 13.41 14.76 2.73
C TRP A 58 12.71 13.41 2.93
N TYR A 59 13.22 12.35 2.30
CA TYR A 59 12.70 10.99 2.51
C TYR A 59 12.93 10.48 3.93
N ALA A 60 14.04 10.83 4.58
CA ALA A 60 14.25 10.49 5.99
C ALA A 60 13.24 11.19 6.92
N ALA A 61 12.80 12.41 6.58
CA ALA A 61 11.76 13.14 7.30
C ALA A 61 10.33 12.68 6.94
N HIS A 62 10.15 12.17 5.72
CA HIS A 62 8.86 11.71 5.17
C HIS A 62 8.97 10.29 4.58
N PRO A 63 9.21 9.24 5.39
CA PRO A 63 9.40 7.89 4.89
C PRO A 63 8.21 7.34 4.09
N GLU A 64 6.99 7.80 4.41
CA GLU A 64 5.74 7.44 3.72
C GLU A 64 5.71 7.89 2.25
N ARG A 65 6.50 8.92 1.91
CA ARG A 65 6.58 9.45 0.54
C ARG A 65 7.56 8.69 -0.33
N PHE A 66 8.32 7.75 0.22
CA PHE A 66 9.28 7.00 -0.57
C PHE A 66 8.57 6.11 -1.60
N PRO A 67 8.86 6.23 -2.91
CA PRO A 67 8.09 5.60 -3.98
C PRO A 67 8.29 4.08 -4.09
N PHE A 68 9.22 3.50 -3.31
CA PHE A 68 9.48 2.07 -3.29
C PHE A 68 9.55 1.50 -1.86
N GLY A 69 8.77 2.07 -0.93
CA GLY A 69 8.79 1.71 0.49
C GLY A 69 8.49 0.23 0.72
N GLN A 70 9.11 -0.36 1.73
CA GLN A 70 8.78 -1.71 2.18
C GLN A 70 7.42 -1.70 2.85
N VAL A 71 6.52 -2.55 2.38
CA VAL A 71 5.28 -2.84 3.09
C VAL A 71 5.58 -3.84 4.19
N ASP A 72 5.08 -3.55 5.39
CA ASP A 72 5.10 -4.49 6.50
C ASP A 72 4.09 -5.60 6.22
N MET A 73 4.57 -6.70 5.64
CA MET A 73 3.75 -7.86 5.26
C MET A 73 2.85 -8.39 6.40
N PRO A 74 3.32 -8.46 7.67
CA PRO A 74 2.47 -8.83 8.80
C PRO A 74 1.30 -7.87 8.98
N THR A 75 1.56 -6.56 9.04
CA THR A 75 0.51 -5.55 9.14
C THR A 75 -0.45 -5.62 7.96
N LEU A 76 0.06 -5.73 6.72
CA LEU A 76 -0.80 -5.83 5.54
C LEU A 76 -1.73 -7.05 5.61
N ARG A 77 -1.20 -8.23 5.99
CA ARG A 77 -2.03 -9.42 6.15
C ARG A 77 -3.08 -9.26 7.24
N LEU A 78 -2.72 -8.64 8.36
CA LEU A 78 -3.65 -8.38 9.46
C LEU A 78 -4.77 -7.42 9.01
N ARG A 79 -4.47 -6.38 8.22
CA ARG A 79 -5.47 -5.46 7.65
C ARG A 79 -6.43 -6.17 6.69
N LEU A 80 -5.91 -7.08 5.88
CA LEU A 80 -6.72 -7.93 5.00
C LEU A 80 -7.55 -8.98 5.76
N ALA A 81 -7.27 -9.22 7.05
CA ALA A 81 -7.92 -10.23 7.87
C ALA A 81 -7.90 -11.66 7.29
N ILE A 82 -6.87 -12.00 6.50
CA ILE A 82 -6.73 -13.31 5.87
C ILE A 82 -5.64 -14.19 6.51
N ASN A 83 -5.78 -15.50 6.32
CA ASN A 83 -4.79 -16.46 6.78
C ASN A 83 -3.51 -16.41 5.90
N GLN A 84 -2.40 -16.99 6.40
CA GLN A 84 -1.11 -16.97 5.70
C GLN A 84 -1.12 -17.67 4.33
N ASP A 85 -2.00 -18.66 4.12
CA ASP A 85 -2.05 -19.40 2.86
C ASP A 85 -2.68 -18.55 1.77
N SER A 86 -3.86 -17.97 2.05
CA SER A 86 -4.54 -17.03 1.16
C SER A 86 -3.67 -15.80 0.89
N PHE A 87 -2.97 -15.28 1.91
CA PHE A 87 -2.05 -14.16 1.72
C PHE A 87 -0.86 -14.53 0.82
N ALA A 88 -0.32 -15.74 0.91
CA ALA A 88 0.77 -16.19 0.05
C ALA A 88 0.33 -16.29 -1.42
N GLN A 89 -0.93 -16.70 -1.66
CA GLN A 89 -1.49 -16.84 -3.00
C GLN A 89 -1.59 -15.50 -3.74
N LEU A 90 -1.86 -14.38 -3.05
CA LEU A 90 -1.88 -13.03 -3.65
C LEU A 90 -0.57 -12.68 -4.38
N PHE A 91 0.54 -13.27 -3.95
CA PHE A 91 1.87 -13.00 -4.50
C PHE A 91 2.43 -14.18 -5.30
N GLY A 92 1.63 -15.24 -5.57
CA GLY A 92 2.12 -16.46 -6.22
C GLY A 92 3.22 -17.16 -5.40
N ARG A 93 3.10 -17.13 -4.06
CA ARG A 93 4.06 -17.72 -3.12
C ARG A 93 3.41 -18.79 -2.26
N ARG A 94 4.25 -19.55 -1.55
CA ARG A 94 3.80 -20.58 -0.59
C ARG A 94 3.71 -19.99 0.82
N LYS A 95 2.81 -20.53 1.65
CA LYS A 95 2.66 -20.18 3.07
C LYS A 95 3.97 -20.04 3.86
N VAL A 96 4.96 -20.90 3.57
CA VAL A 96 6.27 -20.85 4.23
C VAL A 96 7.00 -19.53 4.01
N ALA A 97 6.85 -18.90 2.83
CA ALA A 97 7.43 -17.59 2.56
C ALA A 97 6.84 -16.52 3.49
N VAL A 98 5.51 -16.53 3.66
CA VAL A 98 4.81 -15.62 4.58
C VAL A 98 5.28 -15.80 6.01
N SER A 99 5.44 -17.04 6.47
CA SER A 99 6.00 -17.34 7.80
C SER A 99 7.42 -16.76 7.99
N HIS A 100 8.27 -16.84 6.97
CA HIS A 100 9.62 -16.22 7.02
C HIS A 100 9.57 -14.69 7.02
N TRP A 101 8.64 -14.08 6.27
CA TRP A 101 8.44 -12.64 6.26
C TRP A 101 7.96 -12.14 7.63
N GLU A 102 7.00 -12.84 8.24
CA GLU A 102 6.47 -12.48 9.57
C GLU A 102 7.49 -12.61 10.69
N ARG A 103 8.35 -13.61 10.61
CA ARG A 103 9.46 -13.79 11.56
C ARG A 103 10.66 -12.89 11.24
N LYS A 104 10.56 -12.04 10.23
CA LYS A 104 11.64 -11.17 9.73
C LYS A 104 12.92 -11.95 9.39
N GLN A 105 12.78 -13.24 9.05
CA GLN A 105 13.91 -14.11 8.69
C GLN A 105 14.36 -13.84 7.25
N VAL A 106 13.42 -13.49 6.37
CA VAL A 106 13.67 -13.20 4.96
C VAL A 106 12.91 -11.94 4.59
N LYS A 107 13.56 -11.05 3.83
CA LYS A 107 12.88 -9.89 3.25
C LYS A 107 12.09 -10.33 2.00
N PRO A 108 10.85 -9.87 1.80
CA PRO A 108 10.11 -10.15 0.58
C PRO A 108 10.87 -9.63 -0.65
N GLU A 109 10.75 -10.36 -1.75
CA GLU A 109 11.38 -9.97 -3.00
C GLU A 109 10.81 -8.64 -3.53
N PRO A 110 11.57 -7.86 -4.32
CA PRO A 110 11.13 -6.55 -4.79
C PRO A 110 9.77 -6.57 -5.53
N GLN A 111 9.49 -7.62 -6.30
CA GLN A 111 8.20 -7.79 -6.99
C GLN A 111 7.04 -7.98 -6.01
N VAL A 112 7.27 -8.73 -4.92
CA VAL A 112 6.28 -8.94 -3.86
C VAL A 112 6.01 -7.62 -3.14
N GLN A 113 7.06 -6.83 -2.87
CA GLN A 113 6.94 -5.52 -2.24
C GLN A 113 6.14 -4.51 -3.09
N ILE A 114 6.34 -4.51 -4.41
CA ILE A 114 5.57 -3.65 -5.31
C ILE A 114 4.09 -4.01 -5.25
N ILE A 115 3.74 -5.29 -5.38
CA ILE A 115 2.34 -5.73 -5.32
C ILE A 115 1.74 -5.45 -3.93
N ALA A 116 2.49 -5.73 -2.87
CA ALA A 116 2.05 -5.48 -1.50
C ALA A 116 1.74 -4.00 -1.27
N ARG A 117 2.50 -3.10 -1.90
CA ARG A 117 2.25 -1.66 -1.85
C ARG A 117 0.95 -1.28 -2.54
N GLU A 118 0.74 -1.75 -3.76
CA GLU A 118 -0.51 -1.47 -4.48
C GLU A 118 -1.72 -1.94 -3.67
N VAL A 119 -1.63 -3.12 -3.02
CA VAL A 119 -2.67 -3.61 -2.12
C VAL A 119 -2.84 -2.72 -0.88
N ASP A 120 -1.75 -2.28 -0.24
CA ASP A 120 -1.83 -1.42 0.94
C ASP A 120 -2.38 -0.02 0.62
N ASP A 121 -1.98 0.57 -0.51
CA ASP A 121 -2.46 1.88 -0.96
C ASP A 121 -3.93 1.81 -1.38
N LEU A 122 -4.36 0.71 -2.03
CA LEU A 122 -5.76 0.45 -2.35
C LEU A 122 -6.60 0.28 -1.09
N LEU A 123 -6.14 -0.46 -0.07
CA LEU A 123 -6.85 -0.58 1.20
C LEU A 123 -7.02 0.77 1.90
N LYS A 124 -5.98 1.61 1.94
CA LYS A 124 -6.09 2.96 2.49
C LYS A 124 -7.11 3.80 1.73
N SER A 125 -7.20 3.64 0.40
CA SER A 125 -8.20 4.35 -0.40
C SER A 125 -9.63 3.95 -0.02
N TYR A 126 -9.87 2.66 0.26
CA TYR A 126 -11.16 2.17 0.74
C TYR A 126 -11.48 2.64 2.15
N GLU A 127 -10.51 2.65 3.06
CA GLU A 127 -10.71 3.19 4.40
C GLU A 127 -11.09 4.68 4.34
N HIS A 128 -10.42 5.45 3.50
CA HIS A 128 -10.73 6.87 3.30
C HIS A 128 -12.10 7.09 2.65
N GLN A 129 -12.49 6.21 1.72
CA GLN A 129 -13.83 6.21 1.15
C GLN A 129 -14.89 5.87 2.21
N ALA A 130 -14.66 4.85 3.04
CA ALA A 130 -15.57 4.46 4.11
C ALA A 130 -15.68 5.53 5.21
N GLU A 131 -14.60 6.25 5.51
CA GLU A 131 -14.60 7.42 6.39
C GLU A 131 -15.41 8.58 5.77
N SER A 132 -15.24 8.85 4.48
CA SER A 132 -16.01 9.85 3.73
C SER A 132 -17.50 9.50 3.59
N GLU A 133 -17.83 8.20 3.53
CA GLU A 133 -19.21 7.69 3.58
C GLU A 133 -19.81 7.83 4.99
N ARG A 134 -19.00 7.67 6.04
CA ARG A 134 -19.40 7.98 7.43
C ARG A 134 -19.64 9.47 7.66
N ASP A 135 -18.83 10.34 7.06
CA ASP A 135 -19.03 11.78 7.14
C ASP A 135 -20.25 12.25 6.32
N GLY A 136 -20.68 11.48 5.31
CA GLY A 136 -21.98 11.62 4.63
C GLY A 136 -23.16 10.92 5.30
N SER A 137 -23.01 10.45 6.54
CA SER A 137 -24.02 9.65 7.25
C SER A 137 -25.34 10.42 7.44
N PRO A 138 -26.51 9.73 7.45
CA PRO A 138 -27.79 10.29 7.88
C PRO A 138 -27.72 11.06 9.22
N ARG A 139 -26.75 10.71 10.08
CA ARG A 139 -26.48 11.42 11.34
C ARG A 139 -25.94 12.83 11.13
N MET A 140 -25.04 13.04 10.17
CA MET A 140 -24.55 14.37 9.79
C MET A 140 -25.66 15.20 9.14
N ILE A 141 -26.47 14.57 8.28
CA ILE A 141 -27.65 15.21 7.69
C ILE A 141 -28.61 15.68 8.80
N VAL A 142 -28.91 14.81 9.76
CA VAL A 142 -29.75 15.15 10.93
C VAL A 142 -29.11 16.26 11.77
N GLN A 143 -27.81 16.23 12.02
CA GLN A 143 -27.12 17.31 12.75
C GLN A 143 -27.16 18.65 12.02
N HIS A 144 -26.98 18.64 10.70
CA HIS A 144 -27.04 19.86 9.90
C HIS A 144 -28.47 20.42 9.85
N LEU A 145 -29.47 19.56 9.73
CA LEU A 145 -30.89 19.96 9.81
C LEU A 145 -31.24 20.52 11.19
N LEU A 146 -30.76 19.92 12.28
CA LEU A 146 -30.97 20.40 13.65
C LEU A 146 -30.32 21.77 13.87
N TYR A 147 -29.07 21.95 13.44
CA TYR A 147 -28.36 23.23 13.54
C TYR A 147 -29.08 24.36 12.77
N ARG A 148 -29.57 24.07 11.56
CA ARG A 148 -30.34 25.03 10.75
C ARG A 148 -31.69 25.36 11.37
N LEU A 149 -32.33 24.41 12.06
CA LEU A 149 -33.55 24.67 12.82
C LEU A 149 -33.28 25.57 14.04
N GLU A 150 -32.16 25.38 14.73
CA GLU A 150 -31.73 26.25 15.84
C GLU A 150 -31.42 27.69 15.38
N GLU A 151 -30.79 27.88 14.21
CA GLU A 151 -30.58 29.22 13.61
C GLU A 151 -31.91 29.92 13.30
N LEU A 152 -32.91 29.17 12.81
CA LEU A 152 -34.23 29.70 12.45
C LEU A 152 -35.11 30.00 13.67
N GLU A 153 -34.89 29.31 14.80
CA GLU A 153 -35.59 29.55 16.07
C GLU A 153 -35.10 30.84 16.76
N GLN A 154 -33.87 31.28 16.46
CA GLN A 154 -33.29 32.51 16.99
C GLN A 154 -33.61 33.76 16.16
N ASP A 155 -34.28 33.61 15.02
CA ASP A 155 -34.70 34.72 14.16
C ASP A 155 -36.12 35.18 14.54
N ASP A 156 -36.23 36.33 15.23
CA ASP A 156 -37.48 36.91 15.75
C ASP A 156 -38.49 37.32 14.65
N GLY A 157 -38.11 37.21 13.38
CA GLY A 157 -38.94 37.55 12.22
C GLY A 157 -39.92 36.44 11.81
N ALA A 158 -40.98 36.23 12.59
CA ALA A 158 -42.20 35.44 12.24
C ALA A 158 -42.02 34.44 11.07
N THR A 159 -41.32 33.34 11.33
CA THR A 159 -40.93 32.33 10.34
C THR A 159 -42.17 31.75 9.66
N ARG A 160 -42.34 31.96 8.35
CA ARG A 160 -43.36 31.21 7.60
C ARG A 160 -42.85 29.78 7.46
N LYS A 161 -43.73 28.81 7.75
CA LYS A 161 -43.50 27.37 7.58
C LYS A 161 -42.89 26.99 6.21
N GLU A 162 -43.11 27.83 5.22
CA GLU A 162 -42.58 27.74 3.85
C GLU A 162 -41.06 27.90 3.76
N ASP A 163 -40.46 28.80 4.55
CA ASP A 163 -39.01 29.07 4.52
C ASP A 163 -38.23 27.91 5.17
N ILE A 164 -38.78 27.34 6.24
CA ILE A 164 -38.25 26.13 6.91
C ILE A 164 -38.30 24.93 5.94
N LEU A 165 -39.42 24.74 5.23
CA LEU A 165 -39.56 23.67 4.24
C LEU A 165 -38.64 23.85 3.04
N ALA A 166 -38.36 25.10 2.64
CA ALA A 166 -37.41 25.40 1.57
C ALA A 166 -35.97 25.06 1.97
N ALA A 167 -35.55 25.43 3.18
CA ALA A 167 -34.23 25.11 3.70
C ALA A 167 -34.00 23.59 3.81
N ILE A 168 -34.98 22.84 4.34
CA ILE A 168 -34.91 21.38 4.45
C ILE A 168 -34.80 20.72 3.06
N ARG A 169 -35.58 21.20 2.08
CA ARG A 169 -35.52 20.67 0.70
C ARG A 169 -34.18 20.93 0.01
N GLU A 170 -33.58 22.09 0.25
CA GLU A 170 -32.29 22.43 -0.35
C GLU A 170 -31.16 21.55 0.21
N THR A 171 -31.14 21.34 1.52
CA THR A 171 -30.18 20.42 2.16
C THR A 171 -30.35 18.99 1.64
N LEU A 172 -31.59 18.52 1.46
CA LEU A 172 -31.84 17.18 0.91
C LEU A 172 -31.39 17.04 -0.54
N ARG A 173 -31.55 18.08 -1.39
CA ARG A 173 -31.09 18.06 -2.78
C ARG A 173 -29.58 18.10 -2.94
N MET A 174 -28.90 18.89 -2.12
CA MET A 174 -27.44 18.93 -2.09
C MET A 174 -26.87 17.54 -1.74
N GLU A 175 -27.50 16.84 -0.81
CA GLU A 175 -27.09 15.50 -0.43
C GLU A 175 -27.43 14.43 -1.47
N GLU A 176 -28.59 14.51 -2.13
CA GLU A 176 -28.94 13.63 -3.26
C GLU A 176 -27.86 13.67 -4.35
N LYS A 177 -27.41 14.88 -4.71
CA LYS A 177 -26.33 15.09 -5.68
C LYS A 177 -24.96 14.59 -5.19
N ASN A 178 -24.66 14.73 -3.90
CA ASN A 178 -23.45 14.17 -3.30
C ASN A 178 -23.46 12.64 -3.32
N ILE A 179 -24.62 12.01 -3.09
CA ILE A 179 -24.77 10.55 -3.14
C ILE A 179 -24.56 10.03 -4.56
N GLU A 180 -25.11 10.68 -5.59
CA GLU A 180 -24.92 10.29 -7.00
C GLU A 180 -23.44 10.34 -7.41
N LEU A 181 -22.74 11.45 -7.12
CA LEU A 181 -21.31 11.58 -7.42
C LEU A 181 -20.46 10.53 -6.68
N LYS A 182 -20.84 10.18 -5.45
CA LYS A 182 -20.16 9.14 -4.65
C LYS A 182 -20.42 7.72 -5.19
N GLN A 183 -21.64 7.43 -5.67
CA GLN A 183 -21.97 6.13 -6.28
C GLN A 183 -21.20 5.89 -7.59
N GLU A 184 -21.04 6.92 -8.43
CA GLU A 184 -20.22 6.85 -9.65
C GLU A 184 -18.73 6.59 -9.37
N ALA A 185 -18.20 7.16 -8.28
CA ALA A 185 -16.82 6.93 -7.87
C ALA A 185 -16.61 5.51 -7.32
N SER A 186 -17.57 5.00 -6.52
CA SER A 186 -17.53 3.67 -5.91
C SER A 186 -17.61 2.54 -6.94
N THR A 187 -18.48 2.68 -7.95
CA THR A 187 -18.61 1.70 -9.05
C THR A 187 -17.32 1.55 -9.84
N ARG A 188 -16.64 2.66 -10.17
CA ARG A 188 -15.33 2.60 -10.84
C ARG A 188 -14.26 1.90 -10.00
N GLY A 189 -14.28 2.05 -8.68
CA GLY A 189 -13.35 1.35 -7.78
C GLY A 189 -13.56 -0.16 -7.75
N LEU A 190 -14.81 -0.61 -7.74
CA LEU A 190 -15.18 -2.02 -7.79
C LEU A 190 -14.80 -2.68 -9.13
N ASP A 191 -15.01 -2.00 -10.25
CA ASP A 191 -14.66 -2.51 -11.57
C ASP A 191 -13.13 -2.75 -11.69
N MET A 192 -12.30 -1.84 -11.19
CA MET A 192 -10.84 -2.01 -11.16
C MET A 192 -10.39 -3.18 -10.27
N LEU A 193 -11.08 -3.43 -9.14
CA LEU A 193 -10.79 -4.58 -8.29
C LEU A 193 -11.12 -5.91 -8.97
N HIS A 194 -12.25 -5.97 -9.67
CA HIS A 194 -12.64 -7.14 -10.45
C HIS A 194 -11.62 -7.42 -11.57
N GLU A 195 -11.22 -6.40 -12.32
CA GLU A 195 -10.16 -6.52 -13.33
C GLU A 195 -8.83 -7.01 -12.72
N PHE A 196 -8.44 -6.47 -11.56
CA PHE A 196 -7.21 -6.89 -10.88
C PHE A 196 -7.28 -8.35 -10.40
N MET A 197 -8.41 -8.77 -9.83
CA MET A 197 -8.60 -10.16 -9.40
C MET A 197 -8.63 -11.14 -10.57
N ASP A 198 -9.20 -10.75 -11.71
CA ASP A 198 -9.21 -11.55 -12.92
C ASP A 198 -7.79 -11.71 -13.48
N ILE A 199 -7.00 -10.63 -13.50
CA ILE A 199 -5.59 -10.68 -13.91
C ILE A 199 -4.76 -11.54 -12.94
N ALA A 200 -4.98 -11.44 -11.63
CA ALA A 200 -4.30 -12.25 -10.63
C ALA A 200 -4.65 -13.74 -10.75
N SER A 201 -5.92 -14.07 -11.02
CA SER A 201 -6.40 -15.43 -11.29
C SER A 201 -5.80 -16.02 -12.56
N LEU A 202 -5.75 -15.23 -13.65
CA LEU A 202 -5.08 -15.58 -14.89
C LEU A 202 -3.59 -15.89 -14.66
N ASN A 203 -2.90 -15.05 -13.90
CA ASN A 203 -1.49 -15.28 -13.57
C ASN A 203 -1.27 -16.51 -12.69
N ALA A 204 -2.18 -16.81 -11.76
CA ALA A 204 -2.12 -18.04 -10.95
C ALA A 204 -2.26 -19.31 -11.81
N SER A 205 -3.07 -19.25 -12.87
CA SER A 205 -3.24 -20.38 -13.82
C SER A 205 -2.01 -20.63 -14.71
N LEU A 206 -1.14 -19.63 -14.86
CA LEU A 206 0.10 -19.70 -15.65
C LEU A 206 1.30 -20.23 -14.84
N ILE A 207 1.15 -20.44 -13.52
CA ILE A 207 2.18 -21.07 -12.69
C ILE A 207 2.09 -22.59 -12.88
N PRO A 208 3.08 -23.24 -13.52
CA PRO A 208 3.04 -24.68 -13.72
C PRO A 208 3.02 -25.41 -12.37
N ALA A 209 2.09 -26.36 -12.22
CA ALA A 209 2.02 -27.21 -11.05
C ALA A 209 3.39 -27.85 -10.77
N PRO A 210 3.87 -27.89 -9.52
CA PRO A 210 5.17 -28.48 -9.21
C PRO A 210 5.17 -29.95 -9.65
N ALA A 211 6.24 -30.34 -10.37
CA ALA A 211 6.40 -31.71 -10.85
C ALA A 211 6.21 -32.71 -9.69
N PRO A 212 5.51 -33.84 -9.94
CA PRO A 212 5.27 -34.84 -8.91
C PRO A 212 6.60 -35.31 -8.34
N ARG A 213 6.75 -35.23 -7.01
CA ARG A 213 7.94 -35.69 -6.29
C ARG A 213 8.20 -37.15 -6.67
N ARG A 214 9.27 -37.41 -7.43
CA ARG A 214 9.78 -38.78 -7.63
C ARG A 214 10.13 -39.34 -6.26
N LYS A 215 9.42 -40.38 -5.82
CA LYS A 215 9.80 -41.18 -4.65
C LYS A 215 11.22 -41.69 -4.91
N SER A 216 12.16 -41.28 -4.06
CA SER A 216 13.50 -41.86 -4.03
C SER A 216 13.38 -43.35 -3.72
N VAL A 217 13.71 -44.19 -4.70
CA VAL A 217 13.87 -45.64 -4.49
C VAL A 217 15.08 -45.81 -3.57
N GLN A 218 14.86 -46.36 -2.38
CA GLN A 218 15.96 -46.75 -1.49
C GLN A 218 16.84 -47.80 -2.18
N PRO A 219 18.17 -47.70 -2.11
CA PRO A 219 19.03 -48.77 -2.60
C PRO A 219 18.86 -50.01 -1.72
N ALA A 220 18.72 -51.16 -2.35
CA ALA A 220 18.64 -52.47 -1.70
C ALA A 220 19.91 -52.73 -0.87
N PRO A 221 19.81 -53.40 0.30
CA PRO A 221 20.97 -53.72 1.12
C PRO A 221 21.89 -54.71 0.40
N ALA A 222 23.18 -54.38 0.34
CA ALA A 222 24.22 -55.24 -0.19
C ALA A 222 24.29 -56.55 0.61
N ALA A 223 24.32 -57.67 -0.10
CA ALA A 223 24.58 -58.98 0.47
C ALA A 223 25.95 -58.98 1.16
N ALA A 224 25.96 -59.27 2.45
CA ALA A 224 27.17 -59.61 3.18
C ALA A 224 27.64 -60.98 2.68
N GLY A 225 28.77 -61.01 1.96
CA GLY A 225 29.58 -62.18 1.77
C GLY A 225 30.78 -62.12 2.72
N GLU A 226 30.96 -63.18 3.50
CA GLU A 226 32.19 -63.74 4.10
C GLU A 226 31.68 -64.75 5.16
N ALA A 227 32.01 -66.04 5.13
CA ALA A 227 33.22 -66.73 4.70
C ALA A 227 32.92 -68.10 4.05
#